data_AF-A0A6P0EMV2-F1
#
_entry.id   AF-A0A6P0EMV2-F1
#
_cell.length_a   1.000
_cell.length_b   1.000
_cell.length_c   1.000
_cell.angle_alpha   90.00
_cell.angle_beta   90.00
_cell.angle_gamma   90.00
#
_symmetry.space_group_name_H-M   'P 1'
#
loop_
_entity.id
_entity.type
_entity.pdbx_description
1 polymer ?
#
loop_
_entity_poly.entity_id
_entity_poly.type
_entity_poly.pdbx_seq_one_letter_code
_entity_poly.pdbx_strand_id
1 'polypeptide(L)'
;MTDVRQDVRARLTRLAGHALPPADGSTLDRVLDMNRSRRLRAVRWVAAVVAVLVLGTAATLARPDAAPAVQAAPVTRAGSPPPAAYDQPPRGSLAGDAALLAELAALPWSPPPSGSGYARPFDPATRRVVYAADVPGGHRWAVVMASNGPQWVLNWFAGPSGAAPAELTEAFGPVQVSADEPVALMDVSADTGPLVVLTDPGVAAEYSATLDRAPDGTLVRTAVTLPEVDGVPLGLVRAPVAYGPDTSPELYVRRDGVRTPVESFLMTGTPPWTRTQYPTRPPDPAEVAECLVANGFTVEAAPPSAGVYFEDPRTGDLSSTEQADRERASEDCFIGAAQE
;
A
#
# COMPACT_ATOMS: atom_id res chain seq x y z
N MET A 1 -40.60 13.76 -23.17
CA MET A 1 -39.17 13.75 -22.83
C MET A 1 -38.87 15.08 -22.16
N THR A 2 -38.89 15.12 -20.83
CA THR A 2 -38.42 16.28 -20.07
C THR A 2 -36.95 16.52 -20.40
N ASP A 3 -36.62 17.77 -20.72
CA ASP A 3 -35.27 18.18 -21.05
C ASP A 3 -34.36 17.88 -19.84
N VAL A 4 -33.35 17.03 -20.05
CA VAL A 4 -32.35 16.67 -19.02
C VAL A 4 -31.79 17.92 -18.35
N ARG A 5 -31.73 19.04 -19.08
CA ARG A 5 -31.31 20.34 -18.54
C ARG A 5 -32.27 20.91 -17.49
N GLN A 6 -33.58 20.73 -17.64
CA GLN A 6 -34.57 21.14 -16.63
C GLN A 6 -34.48 20.27 -15.38
N ASP A 7 -34.28 18.95 -15.52
CA ASP A 7 -34.16 18.05 -14.38
C ASP A 7 -32.87 18.31 -13.58
N VAL A 8 -31.75 18.56 -14.27
CA VAL A 8 -30.50 18.97 -13.61
C VAL A 8 -30.68 20.29 -12.88
N ARG A 9 -31.33 21.28 -13.52
CA ARG A 9 -31.56 22.59 -12.89
C ARG A 9 -32.47 22.48 -11.66
N ALA A 10 -33.55 21.72 -11.75
CA ALA A 10 -34.47 21.49 -10.63
C ALA A 10 -33.77 20.76 -9.46
N ARG A 11 -32.90 19.79 -9.76
CA ARG A 11 -32.13 19.07 -8.75
C ARG A 11 -31.09 19.96 -8.07
N LEU A 12 -30.39 20.81 -8.82
CA LEU A 12 -29.43 21.77 -8.27
C LEU A 12 -30.11 22.84 -7.41
N THR A 13 -31.26 23.37 -7.83
CA THR A 13 -32.03 24.32 -7.02
C THR A 13 -32.52 23.68 -5.71
N ARG A 14 -32.93 22.41 -5.75
CA ARG A 14 -33.34 21.67 -4.55
C ARG A 14 -32.17 21.47 -3.58
N LEU A 15 -31.00 21.10 -4.09
CA LEU A 15 -29.77 20.95 -3.30
C LEU A 15 -29.32 22.28 -2.70
N ALA A 16 -29.38 23.37 -3.46
CA ALA A 16 -29.04 24.70 -2.96
C ALA A 16 -29.95 25.16 -1.80
N GLY A 17 -31.21 24.73 -1.79
CA GLY A 17 -32.15 25.03 -0.69
C GLY A 17 -31.90 24.22 0.60
N HIS A 18 -31.09 23.17 0.55
CA HIS A 18 -30.71 22.35 1.72
C HIS A 18 -29.34 22.72 2.28
N ALA A 19 -28.59 23.59 1.59
CA ALA A 19 -27.34 24.10 2.12
C ALA A 19 -27.66 25.10 3.25
N LEU A 20 -27.15 24.81 4.45
CA LEU A 20 -27.20 25.73 5.59
C LEU A 20 -26.53 27.07 5.18
N PRO A 21 -27.01 28.21 5.69
CA PRO A 21 -26.31 29.49 5.52
C PRO A 21 -24.86 29.31 6.00
N PRO A 22 -23.86 29.85 5.28
CA PRO A 22 -22.48 29.73 5.69
C PRO A 22 -22.34 30.29 7.10
N ALA A 23 -22.04 29.40 8.05
CA ALA A 23 -21.41 29.80 9.28
C ALA A 23 -20.05 30.37 8.85
N ASP A 24 -19.88 31.66 9.11
CA ASP A 24 -18.64 32.43 9.00
C ASP A 24 -17.94 32.56 7.61
N GLY A 25 -17.37 33.75 7.38
CA GLY A 25 -16.71 34.15 6.12
C GLY A 25 -15.46 33.33 5.76
N SER A 26 -14.98 32.49 6.68
CA SER A 26 -13.78 31.66 6.50
C SER A 26 -13.99 30.56 5.44
N THR A 27 -15.20 30.03 5.33
CA THR A 27 -15.55 28.97 4.38
C THR A 27 -15.56 29.50 2.94
N LEU A 28 -16.01 30.75 2.75
CA LEU A 28 -16.01 31.38 1.43
C LEU A 28 -14.58 31.61 0.93
N ASP A 29 -13.70 32.11 1.80
CA ASP A 29 -12.29 32.34 1.46
C ASP A 29 -11.57 31.04 1.14
N ARG A 30 -11.81 29.97 1.91
CA ARG A 30 -11.22 28.64 1.67
C ARG A 30 -11.73 28.00 0.37
N VAL A 31 -13.02 28.17 0.03
CA VAL A 31 -13.58 27.73 -1.26
C VAL A 31 -13.03 28.55 -2.42
N LEU A 32 -12.86 29.87 -2.25
CA LEU A 32 -12.26 30.72 -3.28
C LEU A 32 -10.80 30.34 -3.55
N ASP A 33 -10.02 30.03 -2.51
CA ASP A 33 -8.61 29.64 -2.65
C ASP A 33 -8.44 28.25 -3.29
N MET A 34 -9.30 27.29 -2.89
CA MET A 34 -9.38 25.98 -3.54
C MET A 34 -9.84 26.09 -5.01
N ASN A 35 -10.77 26.99 -5.32
CA ASN A 35 -11.21 27.20 -6.70
C ASN A 35 -10.12 27.91 -7.53
N ARG A 36 -9.35 28.83 -6.94
CA ARG A 36 -8.22 29.52 -7.60
C ARG A 36 -7.11 28.54 -7.95
N SER A 37 -6.75 27.65 -7.04
CA SER A 37 -5.74 26.59 -7.28
C SER A 37 -6.21 25.56 -8.32
N ARG A 38 -7.48 25.13 -8.28
CA ARG A 38 -8.07 24.26 -9.32
C ARG A 38 -8.11 24.92 -10.69
N ARG A 39 -8.47 26.21 -10.76
CA ARG A 39 -8.54 26.97 -12.03
C ARG A 39 -7.15 27.14 -12.66
N LEU A 40 -6.12 27.39 -11.87
CA LEU A 40 -4.73 27.46 -12.37
C LEU A 40 -4.24 26.12 -12.92
N ARG A 41 -4.62 24.98 -12.30
CA ARG A 41 -4.30 23.65 -12.81
C ARG A 41 -5.10 23.32 -14.09
N ALA A 42 -6.39 23.64 -14.13
CA ALA A 42 -7.26 23.38 -15.28
C ALA A 42 -6.83 24.18 -16.53
N VAL A 43 -6.38 25.44 -16.36
CA VAL A 43 -5.88 26.26 -17.48
C VAL A 43 -4.63 25.65 -18.12
N ARG A 44 -3.75 24.98 -17.35
CA ARG A 44 -2.59 24.27 -17.89
C ARG A 44 -2.97 23.04 -18.72
N TRP A 45 -4.01 22.31 -18.33
CA TRP A 45 -4.49 21.14 -19.08
C TRP A 45 -5.25 21.50 -20.36
N VAL A 46 -6.05 22.57 -20.35
CA VAL A 46 -6.79 23.02 -21.54
C VAL A 46 -5.84 23.47 -22.66
N ALA A 47 -4.72 24.11 -22.33
CA ALA A 47 -3.71 24.48 -23.33
C ALA A 47 -3.08 23.26 -24.03
N ALA A 48 -2.84 22.17 -23.29
CA ALA A 48 -2.30 20.93 -23.85
C ALA A 48 -3.31 20.21 -24.77
N VAL A 49 -4.59 20.16 -24.39
CA VAL A 49 -5.65 19.53 -25.19
C VAL A 49 -5.91 20.32 -26.49
N VAL A 50 -5.88 21.65 -26.45
CA VAL A 50 -6.02 22.48 -27.65
C VAL A 50 -4.83 22.30 -28.60
N ALA A 51 -3.61 22.18 -28.09
CA ALA A 51 -2.43 21.91 -28.94
C ALA A 51 -2.51 20.54 -29.64
N VAL A 52 -2.98 19.50 -28.94
CA VAL A 52 -3.20 18.17 -29.54
C VAL A 52 -4.34 18.17 -30.56
N LEU A 53 -5.43 18.92 -30.33
CA LEU A 53 -6.54 19.04 -31.29
C LEU A 53 -6.15 19.83 -32.55
N VAL A 54 -5.31 20.85 -32.43
CA VAL A 54 -4.83 21.63 -33.60
C VAL A 54 -3.83 20.82 -34.42
N LEU A 55 -2.97 20.01 -33.79
CA LEU A 55 -2.09 19.07 -34.51
C LEU A 55 -2.87 17.88 -35.10
N GLY A 56 -3.93 17.42 -34.43
CA GLY A 56 -4.76 16.30 -34.88
C GLY A 56 -5.69 16.63 -36.07
N THR A 57 -6.15 17.87 -36.19
CA THR A 57 -7.08 18.27 -37.29
C THR A 57 -6.39 18.48 -38.64
N ALA A 58 -5.08 18.74 -38.67
CA ALA A 58 -4.33 18.81 -39.93
C ALA A 58 -4.03 17.43 -40.56
N ALA A 59 -4.02 16.36 -39.76
CA ALA A 59 -3.64 15.02 -40.22
C ALA A 59 -4.82 14.14 -40.70
N THR A 60 -6.07 14.56 -40.55
CA THR A 60 -7.26 13.73 -40.88
C THR A 60 -7.79 13.88 -42.30
N LEU A 61 -7.26 14.79 -43.11
CA LEU A 61 -7.71 15.02 -44.49
C LEU A 61 -6.96 14.19 -45.55
N ALA A 62 -5.98 13.38 -45.16
CA ALA A 62 -5.29 12.43 -46.03
C ALA A 62 -5.41 11.02 -45.46
N ARG A 63 -6.62 10.44 -45.49
CA ARG A 63 -6.84 9.04 -45.12
C ARG A 63 -6.85 8.21 -46.42
N PRO A 64 -5.74 7.56 -46.80
CA PRO A 64 -5.75 6.61 -47.91
C PRO A 64 -6.71 5.47 -47.57
N ASP A 65 -7.34 4.91 -48.62
CA ASP A 65 -8.25 3.77 -48.52
C ASP A 65 -7.66 2.71 -47.58
N ALA A 66 -8.44 2.36 -46.55
CA ALA A 66 -8.03 1.40 -45.54
C ALA A 66 -7.69 0.07 -46.20
N ALA A 67 -6.40 -0.27 -46.18
CA ALA A 67 -5.91 -1.58 -46.57
C ALA A 67 -6.70 -2.66 -45.79
N PRO A 68 -7.00 -3.81 -46.43
CA PRO A 68 -7.75 -4.88 -45.79
C PRO A 68 -7.11 -5.24 -44.44
N ALA A 69 -7.94 -5.36 -43.40
CA ALA A 69 -7.50 -5.68 -42.06
C ALA A 69 -6.68 -6.97 -42.07
N VAL A 70 -5.36 -6.84 -42.01
CA VAL A 70 -4.46 -7.98 -41.83
C VAL A 70 -4.80 -8.53 -40.46
N GLN A 71 -5.39 -9.72 -40.44
CA GLN A 71 -5.69 -10.45 -39.22
C GLN A 71 -4.37 -10.68 -38.50
N ALA A 72 -4.13 -9.88 -37.45
CA ALA A 72 -2.89 -9.96 -36.70
C ALA A 72 -2.77 -11.39 -36.17
N ALA A 73 -1.67 -12.05 -36.52
CA ALA A 73 -1.36 -13.37 -35.97
C ALA A 73 -1.41 -13.29 -34.44
N PRO A 74 -1.95 -14.32 -33.76
CA PRO A 74 -2.02 -14.34 -32.31
C PRO A 74 -0.61 -14.11 -31.74
N VAL A 75 -0.42 -12.99 -31.04
CA VAL A 75 0.86 -12.67 -30.41
C VAL A 75 0.97 -13.58 -29.19
N THR A 76 1.75 -14.64 -29.31
CA THR A 76 2.16 -15.45 -28.15
C THR A 76 3.04 -14.55 -27.29
N ARG A 77 2.47 -13.96 -26.24
CA ARG A 77 3.23 -13.18 -25.28
C ARG A 77 4.16 -14.15 -24.55
N ALA A 78 5.47 -14.01 -24.76
CA ALA A 78 6.46 -14.75 -24.00
C ALA A 78 6.23 -14.51 -22.50
N GLY A 79 6.41 -15.55 -21.68
CA GLY A 79 6.32 -15.42 -20.23
C GLY A 79 7.37 -14.43 -19.71
N SER A 80 7.09 -13.79 -18.58
CA SER A 80 8.10 -12.98 -17.90
C SER A 80 9.25 -13.90 -17.46
N PRO A 81 10.51 -13.47 -17.59
CA PRO A 81 11.63 -14.24 -17.07
C PRO A 81 11.48 -14.47 -15.55
N PRO A 82 12.08 -15.54 -15.00
CA PRO A 82 12.17 -15.72 -13.55
C PRO A 82 12.76 -14.49 -12.86
N PRO A 83 12.27 -14.13 -11.66
CA PRO A 83 12.97 -13.18 -10.81
C PRO A 83 14.37 -13.68 -10.54
N ALA A 84 15.35 -12.78 -10.49
CA ALA A 84 16.74 -13.17 -10.25
C ALA A 84 16.87 -14.00 -8.96
N ALA A 85 16.14 -13.63 -7.89
CA ALA A 85 16.08 -14.36 -6.64
C ALA A 85 15.61 -15.81 -6.77
N TYR A 86 14.79 -16.14 -7.78
CA TYR A 86 14.30 -17.49 -8.02
C TYR A 86 15.41 -18.44 -8.51
N ASP A 87 16.34 -17.94 -9.34
CA ASP A 87 17.42 -18.77 -9.89
C ASP A 87 18.60 -18.92 -8.92
N GLN A 88 18.77 -17.98 -7.98
CA GLN A 88 19.82 -18.03 -6.96
C GLN A 88 19.63 -19.15 -5.94
N PRO A 89 20.71 -19.64 -5.30
CA PRO A 89 20.59 -20.50 -4.11
C PRO A 89 19.71 -19.83 -3.04
N PRO A 90 18.93 -20.61 -2.25
CA PRO A 90 18.18 -20.08 -1.12
C PRO A 90 19.12 -19.31 -0.17
N ARG A 91 18.60 -18.28 0.48
CA ARG A 91 19.34 -17.45 1.43
C ARG A 91 18.76 -17.53 2.84
N GLY A 92 19.49 -16.99 3.81
CA GLY A 92 19.12 -17.05 5.23
C GLY A 92 19.78 -18.20 5.98
N SER A 93 19.67 -18.17 7.31
CA SER A 93 20.35 -19.10 8.21
C SER A 93 19.95 -20.57 8.05
N LEU A 94 18.84 -20.85 7.37
CA LEU A 94 18.33 -22.20 7.08
C LEU A 94 18.57 -22.64 5.62
N ALA A 95 19.30 -21.86 4.82
CA ALA A 95 19.55 -22.15 3.40
C ALA A 95 20.30 -23.48 3.14
N GLY A 96 21.02 -23.99 4.14
CA GLY A 96 21.75 -25.25 4.03
C GLY A 96 20.92 -26.51 4.31
N ASP A 97 19.70 -26.38 4.83
CA ASP A 97 18.86 -27.51 5.24
C ASP A 97 17.93 -27.94 4.09
N ALA A 98 18.44 -28.76 3.17
CA ALA A 98 17.69 -29.20 2.00
C ALA A 98 16.38 -29.94 2.34
N ALA A 99 16.33 -30.65 3.47
CA ALA A 99 15.11 -31.37 3.88
C ALA A 99 14.03 -30.39 4.34
N LEU A 100 14.38 -29.45 5.21
CA LEU A 100 13.49 -28.38 5.64
C LEU A 100 13.00 -27.54 4.45
N LEU A 101 13.89 -27.19 3.52
CA LEU A 101 13.52 -26.41 2.33
C LEU A 101 12.53 -27.16 1.42
N ALA A 102 12.66 -28.48 1.28
CA ALA A 102 11.72 -29.27 0.50
C ALA A 102 10.32 -29.31 1.14
N GLU A 103 10.25 -29.42 2.47
CA GLU A 103 8.98 -29.36 3.22
C GLU A 103 8.33 -27.99 3.14
N LEU A 104 9.11 -26.90 3.26
CA LEU A 104 8.62 -25.54 3.09
C LEU A 104 8.04 -25.29 1.70
N ALA A 105 8.71 -25.78 0.64
CA ALA A 105 8.20 -25.67 -0.73
C ALA A 105 6.87 -26.43 -0.93
N ALA A 106 6.62 -27.46 -0.12
CA ALA A 106 5.40 -28.26 -0.17
C ALA A 106 4.22 -27.67 0.63
N LEU A 107 4.43 -26.59 1.40
CA LEU A 107 3.37 -26.00 2.21
C LEU A 107 2.13 -25.61 1.37
N PRO A 108 0.92 -25.77 1.93
CA PRO A 108 -0.30 -25.34 1.26
C PRO A 108 -0.28 -23.82 1.10
N TRP A 109 -0.79 -23.33 -0.03
CA TRP A 109 -0.98 -21.90 -0.26
C TRP A 109 -2.48 -21.61 -0.26
N SER A 110 -2.90 -20.51 0.35
CA SER A 110 -4.25 -19.98 0.17
C SER A 110 -4.50 -19.67 -1.30
N PRO A 111 -5.74 -19.84 -1.79
CA PRO A 111 -6.07 -19.40 -3.14
C PRO A 111 -5.85 -17.89 -3.25
N PRO A 112 -5.45 -17.39 -4.43
CA PRO A 112 -5.37 -15.94 -4.64
C PRO A 112 -6.75 -15.31 -4.38
N PRO A 113 -6.80 -14.09 -3.80
CA PRO A 113 -8.06 -13.43 -3.50
C PRO A 113 -8.91 -13.29 -4.77
N SER A 114 -10.17 -13.71 -4.68
CA SER A 114 -11.11 -13.68 -5.80
C SER A 114 -11.35 -12.25 -6.28
N GLY A 115 -11.51 -12.06 -7.60
CA GLY A 115 -11.81 -10.75 -8.19
C GLY A 115 -10.61 -9.86 -8.51
N SER A 116 -9.40 -10.26 -8.11
CA SER A 116 -8.16 -9.53 -8.41
C SER A 116 -7.66 -9.67 -9.86
N GLY A 117 -8.36 -10.44 -10.70
CA GLY A 117 -7.91 -10.79 -12.06
C GLY A 117 -6.80 -11.86 -12.09
N TYR A 118 -6.30 -12.27 -10.93
CA TYR A 118 -5.16 -13.17 -10.75
C TYR A 118 -5.55 -14.65 -10.59
N ALA A 119 -6.69 -15.06 -11.15
CA ALA A 119 -7.35 -16.35 -10.89
C ALA A 119 -6.64 -17.60 -11.45
N ARG A 120 -5.40 -17.48 -11.93
CA ARG A 120 -4.66 -18.64 -12.42
C ARG A 120 -4.05 -19.39 -11.23
N PRO A 121 -4.15 -20.73 -11.22
CA PRO A 121 -3.45 -21.54 -10.23
C PRO A 121 -1.94 -21.44 -10.49
N PHE A 122 -1.17 -21.25 -9.42
CA PHE A 122 0.29 -21.38 -9.46
C PHE A 122 0.68 -22.82 -9.83
N ASP A 123 1.78 -23.00 -10.54
CA ASP A 123 2.32 -24.30 -10.90
C ASP A 123 3.10 -24.90 -9.73
N PRO A 124 2.61 -25.98 -9.07
CA PRO A 124 3.28 -26.57 -7.93
C PRO A 124 4.68 -27.10 -8.26
N ALA A 125 4.96 -27.48 -9.51
CA ALA A 125 6.25 -27.99 -9.93
C ALA A 125 7.35 -26.90 -9.97
N THR A 126 6.94 -25.64 -9.93
CA THR A 126 7.84 -24.48 -9.91
C THR A 126 8.02 -23.88 -8.52
N ARG A 127 7.51 -24.54 -7.47
CA ARG A 127 7.66 -24.05 -6.10
C ARG A 127 9.10 -24.20 -5.64
N ARG A 128 9.69 -23.10 -5.18
CA ARG A 128 11.06 -23.06 -4.67
C ARG A 128 11.16 -22.10 -3.48
N VAL A 129 11.84 -22.52 -2.43
CA VAL A 129 12.21 -21.62 -1.33
C VAL A 129 13.36 -20.72 -1.79
N VAL A 130 13.18 -19.41 -1.67
CA VAL A 130 14.21 -18.40 -1.99
C VAL A 130 14.84 -17.80 -0.74
N TYR A 131 14.16 -17.93 0.41
CA TYR A 131 14.64 -17.47 1.70
C TYR A 131 14.08 -18.35 2.82
N ALA A 132 14.91 -18.72 3.80
CA ALA A 132 14.47 -19.31 5.06
C ALA A 132 15.47 -18.96 6.17
N ALA A 133 14.97 -18.40 7.27
CA ALA A 133 15.81 -18.05 8.41
C ALA A 133 15.00 -18.00 9.71
N ASP A 134 15.69 -18.27 10.83
CA ASP A 134 15.30 -17.71 12.11
C ASP A 134 15.71 -16.22 12.15
N VAL A 135 14.72 -15.33 12.35
CA VAL A 135 14.88 -13.88 12.35
C VAL A 135 14.76 -13.32 13.77
N PRO A 136 15.30 -12.11 14.04
CA PRO A 136 15.13 -11.44 15.33
C PRO A 136 13.67 -11.35 15.79
N GLY A 137 13.46 -11.25 17.11
CA GLY A 137 12.11 -11.27 17.71
C GLY A 137 11.58 -12.67 18.00
N GLY A 138 12.35 -13.73 17.70
CA GLY A 138 11.96 -15.11 18.00
C GLY A 138 11.00 -15.67 16.96
N HIS A 139 11.15 -15.28 15.69
CA HIS A 139 10.36 -15.78 14.58
C HIS A 139 11.20 -16.62 13.62
N ARG A 140 10.54 -17.49 12.87
CA ARG A 140 11.07 -18.19 11.71
C ARG A 140 10.29 -17.81 10.48
N TRP A 141 10.95 -17.28 9.47
CA TRP A 141 10.33 -16.85 8.23
C TRP A 141 10.84 -17.64 7.04
N ALA A 142 9.96 -17.88 6.08
CA ALA A 142 10.29 -18.49 4.80
C ALA A 142 9.56 -17.81 3.65
N VAL A 143 10.20 -17.74 2.49
CA VAL A 143 9.59 -17.25 1.25
C VAL A 143 9.66 -18.32 0.19
N VAL A 144 8.50 -18.67 -0.33
CA VAL A 144 8.35 -19.64 -1.43
C VAL A 144 7.87 -18.89 -2.66
N MET A 145 8.57 -19.06 -3.78
CA MET A 145 8.18 -18.53 -5.07
C MET A 145 7.64 -19.63 -5.97
N ALA A 146 6.73 -19.27 -6.88
CA ALA A 146 6.23 -20.16 -7.93
C ALA A 146 5.84 -19.36 -9.18
N SER A 147 5.81 -20.03 -10.32
CA SER A 147 5.24 -19.49 -11.56
C SER A 147 3.72 -19.56 -11.52
N ASN A 148 3.07 -18.56 -12.12
CA ASN A 148 1.64 -18.53 -12.39
C ASN A 148 1.39 -18.28 -13.90
N GLY A 149 2.06 -19.08 -14.74
CA GLY A 149 2.08 -18.92 -16.19
C GLY A 149 3.08 -17.84 -16.62
N PRO A 150 2.65 -16.69 -17.17
CA PRO A 150 3.59 -15.64 -17.59
C PRO A 150 4.08 -14.74 -16.44
N GLN A 151 3.65 -14.99 -15.21
CA GLN A 151 3.94 -14.17 -14.04
C GLN A 151 4.54 -15.02 -12.92
N TRP A 152 5.10 -14.35 -11.92
CA TRP A 152 5.66 -14.96 -10.73
C TRP A 152 4.90 -14.52 -9.51
N VAL A 153 4.81 -15.42 -8.54
CA VAL A 153 4.18 -15.19 -7.24
C VAL A 153 5.12 -15.60 -6.14
N LEU A 154 5.08 -14.88 -5.03
CA LEU A 154 5.72 -15.30 -3.78
C LEU A 154 4.69 -15.42 -2.67
N ASN A 155 5.03 -16.20 -1.65
CA ASN A 155 4.22 -16.38 -0.47
C ASN A 155 5.12 -16.35 0.77
N TRP A 156 4.71 -15.62 1.80
CA TRP A 156 5.47 -15.50 3.05
C TRP A 156 4.88 -16.43 4.09
N PHE A 157 5.73 -17.22 4.73
CA PHE A 157 5.39 -18.07 5.86
C PHE A 157 6.12 -17.58 7.10
N ALA A 158 5.43 -17.58 8.24
CA ALA A 158 5.99 -17.24 9.54
C ALA A 158 5.49 -18.18 10.63
N GLY A 159 6.33 -18.34 11.65
CA GLY A 159 6.04 -19.05 12.89
C GLY A 159 7.06 -18.66 13.97
N PRO A 160 7.03 -19.27 15.17
CA PRO A 160 8.04 -19.04 16.17
C PRO A 160 9.42 -19.56 15.72
N SER A 161 10.50 -19.04 16.28
CA SER A 161 11.85 -19.52 15.99
C SER A 161 11.97 -21.01 16.36
N GLY A 162 12.65 -21.78 15.50
CA GLY A 162 12.77 -23.23 15.66
C GLY A 162 11.55 -24.04 15.20
N ALA A 163 10.44 -23.39 14.81
CA ALA A 163 9.24 -24.07 14.33
C ALA A 163 9.52 -25.02 13.17
N ALA A 164 8.93 -26.22 13.22
CA ALA A 164 8.93 -27.14 12.10
C ALA A 164 8.16 -26.54 10.90
N PRO A 165 8.42 -26.97 9.66
CA PRO A 165 7.70 -26.46 8.49
C PRO A 165 6.17 -26.49 8.63
N ALA A 166 5.62 -27.58 9.20
CA ALA A 166 4.18 -27.75 9.42
C ALA A 166 3.58 -26.79 10.47
N GLU A 167 4.41 -26.12 11.27
CA GLU A 167 3.99 -25.13 12.27
C GLU A 167 4.04 -23.70 11.71
N LEU A 168 4.61 -23.50 10.51
CA LEU A 168 4.57 -22.21 9.84
C LEU A 168 3.22 -21.99 9.19
N THR A 169 2.70 -20.77 9.35
CA THR A 169 1.45 -20.30 8.73
C THR A 169 1.76 -19.24 7.69
N GLU A 170 0.89 -19.05 6.71
CA GLU A 170 1.00 -17.91 5.79
C GLU A 170 0.95 -16.60 6.58
N ALA A 171 2.05 -15.86 6.55
CA ALA A 171 2.15 -14.53 7.15
C ALA A 171 1.49 -13.49 6.25
N PHE A 172 1.68 -13.65 4.94
CA PHE A 172 1.04 -12.84 3.91
C PHE A 172 0.77 -13.74 2.70
N GLY A 173 -0.46 -13.71 2.19
CA GLY A 173 -0.87 -14.60 1.10
C GLY A 173 -0.14 -14.34 -0.22
N PRO A 174 -0.37 -15.17 -1.25
CA PRO A 174 0.38 -15.08 -2.50
C PRO A 174 0.28 -13.70 -3.18
N VAL A 175 1.41 -13.05 -3.41
CA VAL A 175 1.51 -11.76 -4.12
C VAL A 175 2.27 -11.93 -5.43
N GLN A 176 1.84 -11.19 -6.45
CA GLN A 176 2.56 -11.13 -7.72
C GLN A 176 3.81 -10.31 -7.59
N VAL A 177 4.86 -10.74 -8.28
CA VAL A 177 6.13 -10.02 -8.31
C VAL A 177 6.65 -9.94 -9.73
N SER A 178 7.30 -8.83 -10.05
CA SER A 178 8.08 -8.70 -11.26
C SER A 178 9.52 -9.19 -11.05
N ALA A 179 10.25 -9.41 -12.15
CA ALA A 179 11.54 -10.10 -12.10
C ALA A 179 12.63 -9.34 -11.30
N ASP A 180 12.57 -8.00 -11.32
CA ASP A 180 13.60 -7.12 -10.75
C ASP A 180 13.11 -6.36 -9.51
N GLU A 181 11.90 -6.66 -9.04
CA GLU A 181 11.25 -5.94 -7.94
C GLU A 181 11.69 -6.49 -6.58
N PRO A 182 12.32 -5.66 -5.74
CA PRO A 182 12.57 -6.01 -4.37
C PRO A 182 11.25 -6.20 -3.62
N VAL A 183 11.26 -7.13 -2.68
CA VAL A 183 10.09 -7.42 -1.85
C VAL A 183 10.51 -7.45 -0.39
N ALA A 184 9.69 -6.90 0.48
CA ALA A 184 10.00 -6.84 1.89
C ALA A 184 8.80 -7.22 2.74
N LEU A 185 9.09 -7.80 3.90
CA LEU A 185 8.12 -8.07 4.94
C LEU A 185 8.62 -7.45 6.23
N MET A 186 7.78 -6.71 6.93
CA MET A 186 7.99 -6.35 8.32
C MET A 186 6.87 -6.86 9.21
N ASP A 187 7.21 -7.23 10.43
CA ASP A 187 6.24 -7.59 11.47
C ASP A 187 6.16 -6.48 12.50
N VAL A 188 4.93 -6.00 12.73
CA VAL A 188 4.60 -4.93 13.67
C VAL A 188 3.75 -5.42 14.83
N SER A 189 3.65 -6.74 15.04
CA SER A 189 2.89 -7.34 16.16
C SER A 189 3.46 -7.04 17.55
N ALA A 190 4.70 -6.56 17.62
CA ALA A 190 5.39 -6.21 18.86
C ALA A 190 6.00 -4.79 18.79
N ASP A 191 6.45 -4.27 19.94
CA ASP A 191 7.14 -2.98 20.04
C ASP A 191 8.40 -2.92 19.16
N THR A 192 9.00 -4.08 18.90
CA THR A 192 10.11 -4.23 17.97
C THR A 192 9.96 -5.56 17.23
N GLY A 193 9.93 -5.52 15.90
CA GLY A 193 9.77 -6.70 15.06
C GLY A 193 10.80 -6.77 13.92
N PRO A 194 10.97 -7.95 13.30
CA PRO A 194 11.92 -8.13 12.19
C PRO A 194 11.45 -7.44 10.89
N LEU A 195 12.42 -7.04 10.08
CA LEU A 195 12.26 -6.59 8.69
C LEU A 195 13.22 -7.37 7.80
N VAL A 196 12.70 -8.04 6.77
CA VAL A 196 13.48 -8.78 5.77
C VAL A 196 13.25 -8.14 4.41
N VAL A 197 14.34 -7.92 3.66
CA VAL A 197 14.28 -7.38 2.29
C VAL A 197 14.91 -8.37 1.31
N LEU A 198 14.11 -8.98 0.44
CA LEU A 198 14.61 -9.84 -0.63
C LEU A 198 14.87 -8.99 -1.88
N THR A 199 16.15 -8.88 -2.21
CA THR A 199 16.65 -8.22 -3.41
C THR A 199 17.84 -9.01 -3.97
N ASP A 200 18.47 -8.56 -5.05
CA ASP A 200 19.65 -9.24 -5.60
C ASP A 200 20.82 -9.24 -4.59
N PRO A 201 21.69 -10.26 -4.61
CA PRO A 201 22.87 -10.27 -3.76
C PRO A 201 23.73 -9.00 -3.92
N GLY A 202 24.21 -8.44 -2.81
CA GLY A 202 25.03 -7.23 -2.78
C GLY A 202 24.28 -5.91 -2.98
N VAL A 203 22.96 -5.93 -3.20
CA VAL A 203 22.13 -4.73 -3.21
C VAL A 203 21.84 -4.32 -1.76
N ALA A 204 22.32 -3.14 -1.38
CA ALA A 204 22.07 -2.59 -0.06
C ALA A 204 20.61 -2.13 0.08
N ALA A 205 20.00 -2.36 1.24
CA ALA A 205 18.70 -1.79 1.58
C ALA A 205 18.85 -0.68 2.63
N GLU A 206 18.02 0.34 2.55
CA GLU A 206 17.94 1.43 3.52
C GLU A 206 16.51 1.57 4.03
N TYR A 207 16.36 1.69 5.35
CA TYR A 207 15.08 1.81 6.00
C TYR A 207 14.97 3.13 6.76
N SER A 208 13.90 3.88 6.51
CA SER A 208 13.52 5.07 7.26
C SER A 208 12.27 4.77 8.07
N ALA A 209 12.43 4.55 9.37
CA ALA A 209 11.32 4.22 10.27
C ALA A 209 10.30 5.35 10.39
N THR A 210 10.78 6.59 10.47
CA THR A 210 9.97 7.77 10.81
C THR A 210 10.28 8.96 9.92
N LEU A 211 9.30 9.86 9.84
CA LEU A 211 9.44 11.26 9.45
C LEU A 211 9.48 12.09 10.74
N ASP A 212 10.63 12.67 11.07
CA ASP A 212 10.85 13.35 12.35
C ASP A 212 10.84 14.87 12.17
N ARG A 213 10.45 15.59 13.22
CA ARG A 213 10.54 17.06 13.24
C ARG A 213 11.92 17.48 13.74
N ALA A 214 12.69 18.15 12.89
CA ALA A 214 13.96 18.76 13.24
C ALA A 214 13.76 19.97 14.18
N PRO A 215 14.81 20.45 14.88
CA PRO A 215 14.70 21.59 15.80
C PRO A 215 14.22 22.90 15.17
N ASP A 216 14.38 23.06 13.85
CA ASP A 216 13.89 24.21 13.08
C ASP A 216 12.41 24.06 12.64
N GLY A 217 11.76 22.96 13.03
CA GLY A 217 10.37 22.64 12.72
C GLY A 217 10.17 21.91 11.40
N THR A 218 11.21 21.72 10.59
CA THR A 218 11.11 20.99 9.31
C THR A 218 10.95 19.49 9.53
N LEU A 219 10.27 18.81 8.61
CA LEU A 219 10.14 17.36 8.64
C LEU A 219 11.31 16.73 7.85
N VAL A 220 12.00 15.79 8.48
CA VAL A 220 13.20 15.13 7.94
C VAL A 220 13.11 13.61 8.09
N ARG A 221 13.62 12.90 7.09
CA ARG A 221 13.76 11.44 7.13
C ARG A 221 15.21 11.05 7.29
N THR A 222 15.47 10.14 8.21
CA THR A 222 16.77 9.50 8.35
C THR A 222 16.63 8.03 7.97
N ALA A 223 17.26 7.66 6.86
CA ALA A 223 17.34 6.27 6.44
C ALA A 223 18.63 5.64 6.94
N VAL A 224 18.53 4.42 7.48
CA VAL A 224 19.67 3.62 7.95
C VAL A 224 19.86 2.45 7.02
N THR A 225 21.11 2.20 6.60
CA THR A 225 21.46 1.00 5.84
C THR A 225 21.26 -0.23 6.71
N LEU A 226 20.47 -1.19 6.23
CA LEU A 226 20.24 -2.46 6.90
C LEU A 226 21.49 -3.35 6.79
N PRO A 227 21.91 -4.02 7.87
CA PRO A 227 22.98 -5.00 7.78
C PRO A 227 22.57 -6.18 6.89
N GLU A 228 23.51 -6.70 6.12
CA GLU A 228 23.31 -7.93 5.35
C GLU A 228 23.67 -9.14 6.23
N VAL A 229 22.70 -10.04 6.41
CA VAL A 229 22.85 -11.29 7.15
C VAL A 229 22.49 -12.45 6.21
N ASP A 230 23.41 -13.39 6.03
CA ASP A 230 23.23 -14.55 5.14
C ASP A 230 22.78 -14.16 3.72
N GLY A 231 23.31 -13.06 3.19
CA GLY A 231 23.03 -12.54 1.85
C GLY A 231 21.73 -11.75 1.72
N VAL A 232 21.08 -11.39 2.84
CA VAL A 232 19.79 -10.69 2.87
C VAL A 232 19.85 -9.49 3.81
N PRO A 233 19.49 -8.28 3.37
CA PRO A 233 19.30 -7.15 4.27
C PRO A 233 18.22 -7.45 5.32
N LEU A 234 18.62 -7.36 6.59
CA LEU A 234 17.81 -7.72 7.75
C LEU A 234 17.85 -6.60 8.78
N GLY A 235 16.70 -6.20 9.28
CA GLY A 235 16.56 -5.09 10.22
C GLY A 235 15.58 -5.37 11.35
N LEU A 236 15.48 -4.38 12.24
CA LEU A 236 14.43 -4.29 13.24
C LEU A 236 13.60 -3.04 12.96
N VAL A 237 12.29 -3.20 13.05
CA VAL A 237 11.30 -2.11 13.00
C VAL A 237 10.87 -1.83 14.41
N ARG A 238 10.82 -0.56 14.80
CA ARG A 238 10.27 -0.13 16.08
C ARG A 238 8.90 0.46 15.87
N ALA A 239 7.99 0.06 16.72
CA ALA A 239 6.66 0.59 16.82
C ALA A 239 6.62 1.84 17.72
N PRO A 240 5.63 2.75 17.54
CA PRO A 240 4.56 2.66 16.57
C PRO A 240 4.99 2.97 15.13
N VAL A 241 4.34 2.29 14.17
CA VAL A 241 4.41 2.61 12.75
C VAL A 241 3.21 3.50 12.42
N ALA A 242 3.48 4.73 11.99
CA ALA A 242 2.42 5.64 11.56
C ALA A 242 1.95 5.29 10.15
N TYR A 243 0.64 5.36 9.91
CA TYR A 243 0.03 5.05 8.63
C TYR A 243 -0.48 6.32 7.96
N GLY A 244 0.39 6.99 7.21
CA GLY A 244 0.03 8.16 6.43
C GLY A 244 0.83 8.26 5.13
N PRO A 245 0.33 9.01 4.13
CA PRO A 245 0.98 9.13 2.83
C PRO A 245 2.44 9.58 2.95
N ASP A 246 2.73 10.45 3.92
CA ASP A 246 4.06 11.01 4.12
C ASP A 246 4.76 10.52 5.39
N THR A 247 4.08 9.78 6.28
CA THR A 247 4.58 9.36 7.60
C THR A 247 4.84 7.86 7.72
N SER A 248 4.40 7.08 6.72
CA SER A 248 4.67 5.65 6.64
C SER A 248 6.18 5.38 6.58
N PRO A 249 6.66 4.25 7.11
CA PRO A 249 8.05 3.88 6.96
C PRO A 249 8.38 3.70 5.49
N GLU A 250 9.57 4.13 5.10
CA GLU A 250 10.03 4.02 3.73
C GLU A 250 11.19 3.04 3.64
N LEU A 251 11.14 2.20 2.62
CA LEU A 251 12.19 1.24 2.32
C LEU A 251 12.73 1.51 0.93
N TYR A 252 14.05 1.48 0.82
CA TYR A 252 14.76 1.72 -0.42
C TYR A 252 15.79 0.63 -0.65
N VAL A 253 16.07 0.35 -1.92
CA VAL A 253 17.26 -0.40 -2.32
C VAL A 253 18.23 0.51 -3.06
N ARG A 254 19.52 0.22 -2.96
CA ARG A 254 20.58 0.90 -3.71
C ARG A 254 21.29 -0.07 -4.65
N ARG A 255 21.08 0.11 -5.95
CA ARG A 255 21.75 -0.63 -7.02
C ARG A 255 22.57 0.36 -7.84
N ASP A 256 23.89 0.13 -7.95
CA ASP A 256 24.81 0.98 -8.71
C ASP A 256 24.74 2.48 -8.34
N GLY A 257 24.54 2.75 -7.05
CA GLY A 257 24.40 4.12 -6.51
C GLY A 257 23.01 4.75 -6.73
N VAL A 258 22.11 4.11 -7.47
CA VAL A 258 20.72 4.54 -7.66
C VAL A 258 19.86 4.02 -6.54
N ARG A 259 19.14 4.93 -5.86
CA ARG A 259 18.20 4.63 -4.79
C ARG A 259 16.79 4.51 -5.36
N THR A 260 16.16 3.36 -5.18
CA THR A 260 14.81 3.05 -5.69
C THR A 260 13.91 2.66 -4.52
N PRO A 261 12.68 3.21 -4.43
CA PRO A 261 11.73 2.78 -3.41
C PRO A 261 11.33 1.31 -3.61
N VAL A 262 11.05 0.63 -2.51
CA VAL A 262 10.49 -0.73 -2.51
C VAL A 262 8.97 -0.61 -2.40
N GLU A 263 8.28 -0.74 -3.52
CA GLU A 263 6.81 -0.62 -3.59
C GLU A 263 6.10 -1.82 -2.94
N SER A 264 6.67 -3.04 -3.09
CA SER A 264 6.18 -4.27 -2.49
C SER A 264 6.66 -4.43 -1.05
N PHE A 265 6.24 -3.48 -0.19
CA PHE A 265 6.54 -3.45 1.23
C PHE A 265 5.34 -3.93 2.05
N LEU A 266 5.40 -5.18 2.49
CA LEU A 266 4.31 -5.87 3.16
C LEU A 266 4.47 -5.79 4.68
N MET A 267 3.33 -5.82 5.37
CA MET A 267 3.26 -5.77 6.82
C MET A 267 2.44 -6.92 7.37
N THR A 268 2.91 -7.52 8.47
CA THR A 268 2.19 -8.55 9.21
C THR A 268 2.00 -8.16 10.65
N GLY A 269 1.07 -8.85 11.29
CA GLY A 269 0.70 -8.59 12.67
C GLY A 269 -0.26 -7.41 12.79
N THR A 270 -0.75 -7.23 14.01
CA THR A 270 -1.53 -6.07 14.39
C THR A 270 -0.70 -5.30 15.40
N PRO A 271 -0.40 -4.02 15.14
CA PRO A 271 0.25 -3.17 16.11
C PRO A 271 -0.23 -3.34 17.56
N PRO A 272 0.65 -3.45 18.58
CA PRO A 272 0.22 -3.56 19.97
C PRO A 272 -0.62 -2.37 20.45
N TRP A 273 -0.49 -1.20 19.81
CA TRP A 273 -1.32 -0.04 20.12
C TRP A 273 -2.71 -0.06 19.47
N THR A 274 -2.88 -0.78 18.36
CA THR A 274 -4.21 -0.98 17.77
C THR A 274 -4.98 -1.94 18.67
N ARG A 275 -5.99 -1.43 19.38
CA ARG A 275 -6.85 -2.27 20.23
C ARG A 275 -7.70 -3.15 19.31
N THR A 276 -7.23 -4.37 19.09
CA THR A 276 -7.79 -5.33 18.13
C THR A 276 -9.20 -5.82 18.46
N GLN A 277 -9.70 -5.47 19.65
CA GLN A 277 -11.07 -5.75 20.04
C GLN A 277 -11.91 -4.53 19.71
N TYR A 278 -12.32 -4.43 18.45
CA TYR A 278 -13.51 -3.66 18.16
C TYR A 278 -14.64 -4.25 19.00
N PRO A 279 -15.35 -3.44 19.79
CA PRO A 279 -16.53 -3.89 20.51
C PRO A 279 -17.50 -4.62 19.56
N THR A 280 -18.18 -5.63 20.10
CA THR A 280 -19.11 -6.49 19.33
C THR A 280 -20.31 -5.72 18.80
N ARG A 281 -20.59 -4.55 19.39
CA ARG A 281 -21.59 -3.61 18.92
C ARG A 281 -20.93 -2.59 17.98
N PRO A 282 -21.50 -2.32 16.79
CA PRO A 282 -21.07 -1.21 15.96
C PRO A 282 -21.17 0.12 16.72
N PRO A 283 -20.16 1.01 16.65
CA PRO A 283 -20.20 2.30 17.33
C PRO A 283 -21.31 3.19 16.78
N ASP A 284 -21.91 4.03 17.63
CA ASP A 284 -22.86 5.05 17.19
C ASP A 284 -22.12 6.10 16.34
N PRO A 285 -22.45 6.26 15.05
CA PRO A 285 -21.80 7.25 14.20
C PRO A 285 -21.87 8.69 14.72
N ALA A 286 -22.92 9.06 15.46
CA ALA A 286 -23.07 10.40 16.01
C ALA A 286 -22.07 10.68 17.13
N GLU A 287 -21.88 9.72 18.04
CA GLU A 287 -20.91 9.82 19.14
C GLU A 287 -19.47 9.83 18.61
N VAL A 288 -19.17 8.96 17.63
CA VAL A 288 -17.87 8.98 16.95
C VAL A 288 -17.62 10.32 16.29
N ALA A 289 -18.60 10.86 15.56
CA ALA A 289 -18.47 12.15 14.88
C ALA A 289 -18.21 13.30 15.86
N GLU A 290 -18.95 13.35 16.98
CA GLU A 290 -18.74 14.36 18.02
C GLU A 290 -17.34 14.28 18.63
N CYS A 291 -16.88 13.07 18.98
CA CYS A 291 -15.54 12.84 19.50
C CYS A 291 -14.44 13.23 18.50
N LEU A 292 -14.60 12.87 17.22
CA LEU A 292 -13.64 13.21 16.17
C LEU A 292 -13.56 14.74 15.97
N VAL A 293 -14.69 15.45 15.96
CA VAL A 293 -14.70 16.91 15.88
C VAL A 293 -14.03 17.53 17.10
N ALA A 294 -14.28 17.02 18.31
CA ALA A 294 -13.60 17.46 19.53
C ALA A 294 -12.08 17.25 19.47
N ASN A 295 -11.62 16.22 18.76
CA ASN A 295 -10.22 15.95 18.48
C ASN A 295 -9.68 16.73 17.27
N GLY A 296 -10.44 17.63 16.66
CA GLY A 296 -10.00 18.48 15.55
C GLY A 296 -9.95 17.81 14.18
N PHE A 297 -10.63 16.67 14.01
CA PHE A 297 -10.87 16.09 12.70
C PHE A 297 -12.02 16.82 11.99
N THR A 298 -11.99 16.84 10.66
CA THR A 298 -13.15 17.24 9.85
C THR A 298 -13.99 16.01 9.59
N VAL A 299 -15.30 16.07 9.88
CA VAL A 299 -16.22 14.94 9.68
C VAL A 299 -17.24 15.31 8.61
N GLU A 300 -17.41 14.46 7.61
CA GLU A 300 -18.45 14.58 6.59
C GLU A 300 -19.65 13.70 6.95
N ALA A 301 -20.85 14.28 6.90
CA ALA A 301 -22.08 13.55 7.15
C ALA A 301 -22.31 12.50 6.07
N ALA A 302 -22.12 11.22 6.43
CA ALA A 302 -22.49 10.10 5.59
C ALA A 302 -23.97 9.74 5.79
N PRO A 303 -24.62 9.06 4.82
CA PRO A 303 -25.85 8.34 5.10
C PRO A 303 -25.65 7.39 6.30
N PRO A 304 -26.67 7.15 7.16
CA PRO A 304 -26.52 6.31 8.36
C PRO A 304 -25.94 4.90 8.12
N SER A 305 -26.10 4.37 6.90
CA SER A 305 -25.56 3.06 6.49
C SER A 305 -24.10 3.08 6.08
N ALA A 306 -23.48 4.25 5.92
CA ALA A 306 -22.13 4.39 5.35
C ALA A 306 -21.04 4.66 6.40
N GLY A 307 -21.40 4.74 7.69
CA GLY A 307 -20.46 4.99 8.78
C GLY A 307 -20.08 6.47 8.92
N VAL A 308 -18.87 6.74 9.42
CA VAL A 308 -18.33 8.10 9.57
C VAL A 308 -17.16 8.29 8.61
N TYR A 309 -17.23 9.32 7.76
CA TYR A 309 -16.10 9.77 6.95
C TYR A 309 -15.43 10.94 7.65
N PHE A 310 -14.13 10.86 7.85
CA PHE A 310 -13.36 11.92 8.49
C PHE A 310 -12.01 12.12 7.81
N GLU A 311 -11.47 13.31 7.96
CA GLU A 311 -10.16 13.72 7.47
C GLU A 311 -9.42 14.46 8.60
N ASP A 312 -8.12 14.19 8.76
CA ASP A 312 -7.27 15.05 9.58
C ASP A 312 -6.76 16.20 8.72
N PRO A 313 -7.19 17.46 8.97
CA PRO A 313 -6.76 18.60 8.17
C PRO A 313 -5.27 18.91 8.29
N ARG A 314 -4.53 18.23 9.19
CA ARG A 314 -3.09 18.37 9.36
C ARG A 314 -2.28 17.31 8.62
N THR A 315 -2.92 16.38 7.92
CA THR A 315 -2.21 15.35 7.15
C THR A 315 -1.18 16.00 6.22
N GLY A 316 0.07 15.50 6.26
CA GLY A 316 1.21 16.02 5.48
C GLY A 316 2.13 16.98 6.25
N ASP A 317 1.66 17.57 7.36
CA ASP A 317 2.47 18.45 8.22
C ASP A 317 2.88 17.78 9.54
N LEU A 318 2.54 16.50 9.72
CA LEU A 318 2.79 15.73 10.93
C LEU A 318 4.07 14.90 10.80
N SER A 319 4.86 14.86 11.87
CA SER A 319 5.84 13.80 12.08
C SER A 319 5.16 12.45 12.29
N SER A 320 5.89 11.35 12.16
CA SER A 320 5.35 10.01 12.42
C SER A 320 4.83 9.87 13.85
N THR A 321 5.49 10.45 14.86
CA THR A 321 4.99 10.43 16.24
C THR A 321 3.68 11.21 16.38
N GLU A 322 3.61 12.43 15.84
CA GLU A 322 2.38 13.22 15.88
C GLU A 322 1.25 12.49 15.16
N GLN A 323 1.51 11.90 13.99
CA GLN A 323 0.54 11.10 13.24
C GLN A 323 0.06 9.88 14.03
N ALA A 324 0.95 9.13 14.68
CA ALA A 324 0.57 7.99 15.49
C ALA A 324 -0.35 8.39 16.67
N ASP A 325 -0.10 9.56 17.27
CA ASP A 325 -0.98 10.12 18.31
C ASP A 325 -2.35 10.53 17.74
N ARG A 326 -2.41 11.01 16.49
CA ARG A 326 -3.66 11.30 15.78
C ARG A 326 -4.46 10.04 15.48
N GLU A 327 -3.81 9.00 14.96
CA GLU A 327 -4.43 7.69 14.72
C GLU A 327 -5.02 7.13 16.00
N ARG A 328 -4.24 7.13 17.10
CA ARG A 328 -4.72 6.68 18.41
C ARG A 328 -5.92 7.48 18.90
N ALA A 329 -5.90 8.81 18.77
CA ALA A 329 -7.02 9.65 19.16
C ALA A 329 -8.30 9.33 18.35
N SER A 330 -8.16 9.00 17.07
CA SER A 330 -9.30 8.56 16.25
C SER A 330 -9.82 7.19 16.70
N GLU A 331 -8.94 6.23 16.96
CA GLU A 331 -9.33 4.89 17.44
C GLU A 331 -10.03 4.93 18.79
N ASP A 332 -9.54 5.75 19.73
CA ASP A 332 -10.16 5.93 21.04
C ASP A 332 -11.61 6.46 20.92
N CYS A 333 -11.91 7.30 19.92
CA CYS A 333 -13.29 7.72 19.62
C CYS A 333 -14.18 6.55 19.18
N PHE A 334 -13.70 5.68 18.28
CA PHE A 334 -14.46 4.50 17.84
C PHE A 334 -14.70 3.50 18.96
N ILE A 335 -13.73 3.34 19.87
CA ILE A 335 -13.83 2.41 20.98
C ILE A 335 -14.77 2.94 22.06
N GLY A 336 -14.68 4.23 22.40
CA GLY A 336 -15.57 4.87 23.37
C GLY A 336 -17.04 4.76 22.96
N ALA A 337 -17.35 5.11 21.71
CA ALA A 337 -18.71 5.12 21.16
C ALA A 337 -19.38 3.74 20.99
N ALA A 338 -18.70 2.66 21.37
CA ALA A 338 -19.27 1.31 21.31
C ALA A 338 -19.24 0.57 22.65
N GLN A 339 -18.80 1.25 23.72
CA GLN A 339 -18.93 0.78 25.10
C GLN A 339 -20.21 1.28 25.79
N GLU A 340 -20.88 2.29 25.23
CA GLU A 340 -22.15 2.87 25.71
C GLU A 340 -23.40 2.19 25.08
#